data_AF-A2EDF4-F1
#
_entry.id   AF-A2EDF4-F1
#
_cell.length_a   1.000
_cell.length_b   1.000
_cell.length_c   1.000
_cell.angle_alpha   90.00
_cell.angle_beta   90.00
_cell.angle_gamma   90.00
#
_symmetry.space_group_name_H-M   'P 1'
#
loop_
_entity.id
_entity.type
_entity.pdbx_description
1 polymer ?
#
loop_
_entity_poly.entity_id
_entity_poly.type
_entity_poly.pdbx_seq_one_letter_code
_entity_poly.pdbx_strand_id
1 'polypeptide(L)'
;MIPGGYGGGGSASNLFDSSNLKYSGSGSGGGQTSVKFLINDLWHRVIVSGGGGGSDNGPENSDNGSGGAGSNLVAQGYWNAGTYTDQKVANSLSGFTFGSGEAAQENGSKNENGVTKSIGSGDRPGSGGGWFGGFAGHSGYAGSGGGSSWILTKDAVIPPGLIEARDEFYEYIDSQYYAFNESSDYYFDHAVHAAGVWDGNGKLIITQIDEMPNSCHVIAPIVFLSLFRMSLFVFITM
;
A
#
# COMPACT_ATOMS: atom_id res chain seq x y z
N MET A 1 -11.29 12.73 -12.64
CA MET A 1 -10.85 11.89 -11.51
C MET A 1 -9.60 12.49 -10.91
N ILE A 2 -9.43 12.31 -9.60
CA ILE A 2 -8.24 12.74 -8.86
C ILE A 2 -7.32 11.53 -8.77
N PRO A 3 -6.08 11.62 -9.29
CA PRO A 3 -5.14 10.51 -9.24
C PRO A 3 -4.89 10.01 -7.81
N GLY A 4 -4.71 8.70 -7.67
CA GLY A 4 -4.20 8.11 -6.44
C GLY A 4 -2.77 8.56 -6.13
N GLY A 5 -2.34 8.30 -4.89
CA GLY A 5 -0.97 8.48 -4.46
C GLY A 5 0.01 7.60 -5.26
N TYR A 6 1.25 8.09 -5.35
CA TYR A 6 2.33 7.39 -6.04
C TYR A 6 2.49 5.94 -5.55
N GLY A 7 2.95 5.07 -6.46
CA GLY A 7 3.28 3.68 -6.14
C GLY A 7 2.15 2.68 -6.35
N GLY A 8 0.98 3.09 -6.85
CA GLY A 8 -0.11 2.18 -7.21
C GLY A 8 -1.42 2.45 -6.46
N GLY A 9 -1.66 3.65 -5.94
CA GLY A 9 -2.96 4.01 -5.40
C GLY A 9 -4.01 4.21 -6.51
N GLY A 10 -5.25 3.82 -6.23
CA GLY A 10 -6.37 4.04 -7.13
C GLY A 10 -6.89 5.47 -7.07
N SER A 11 -7.42 5.95 -8.19
CA SER A 11 -7.95 7.29 -8.40
C SER A 11 -9.36 7.47 -7.82
N ALA A 12 -9.67 8.67 -7.32
CA ALA A 12 -10.99 9.03 -6.82
C ALA A 12 -11.83 9.79 -7.87
N SER A 13 -13.14 9.80 -7.68
CA SER A 13 -14.09 10.63 -8.42
C SER A 13 -14.85 11.52 -7.46
N ASN A 14 -14.92 12.81 -7.76
CA ASN A 14 -15.66 13.78 -6.96
C ASN A 14 -16.88 14.26 -7.76
N LEU A 15 -17.99 14.43 -7.05
CA LEU A 15 -19.17 15.09 -7.54
C LEU A 15 -18.87 16.59 -7.73
N PHE A 16 -19.17 17.09 -8.92
CA PHE A 16 -19.09 18.52 -9.21
C PHE A 16 -20.47 19.02 -9.65
N ASP A 17 -21.05 19.93 -8.86
CA ASP A 17 -22.30 20.60 -9.19
C ASP A 17 -21.99 22.04 -9.63
N SER A 18 -22.09 22.28 -10.94
CA SER A 18 -21.85 23.59 -11.55
C SER A 18 -22.94 24.62 -11.22
N SER A 19 -24.12 24.18 -10.79
CA SER A 19 -25.23 25.03 -10.40
C SER A 19 -25.14 25.49 -8.94
N ASN A 20 -24.43 24.73 -8.10
CA ASN A 20 -24.17 25.09 -6.72
C ASN A 20 -22.89 24.42 -6.19
N LEU A 21 -21.80 25.20 -6.16
CA LEU A 21 -20.49 24.75 -5.69
C LEU A 21 -20.49 24.24 -4.25
N LYS A 22 -21.49 24.58 -3.43
CA LYS A 22 -21.65 24.06 -2.06
C LYS A 22 -21.94 22.55 -2.03
N TYR A 23 -22.48 21.99 -3.11
CA TYR A 23 -22.77 20.56 -3.26
C TYR A 23 -21.69 19.81 -4.06
N SER A 24 -20.55 20.45 -4.33
CA SER A 24 -19.39 19.72 -4.85
C SER A 24 -18.71 18.99 -3.70
N GLY A 25 -18.34 17.73 -3.95
CA GLY A 25 -17.70 16.88 -2.96
C GLY A 25 -16.17 16.90 -3.05
N SER A 26 -15.53 16.38 -2.01
CA SER A 26 -14.10 16.12 -1.98
C SER A 26 -13.76 14.66 -1.65
N GLY A 27 -13.13 13.98 -2.59
CA GLY A 27 -12.50 12.67 -2.41
C GLY A 27 -11.00 12.67 -2.66
N SER A 28 -10.32 11.66 -2.12
CA SER A 28 -8.91 11.34 -2.35
C SER A 28 -8.75 9.89 -2.78
N GLY A 29 -7.76 9.65 -3.63
CA GLY A 29 -7.32 8.30 -3.94
C GLY A 29 -6.47 7.71 -2.81
N GLY A 30 -6.33 6.39 -2.80
CA GLY A 30 -5.43 5.70 -1.87
C GLY A 30 -3.97 5.87 -2.29
N GLY A 31 -3.05 5.28 -1.53
CA GLY A 31 -1.61 5.34 -1.81
C GLY A 31 -0.89 4.03 -1.48
N GLN A 32 0.37 3.94 -1.91
CA GLN A 32 1.27 2.83 -1.59
C GLN A 32 2.66 3.36 -1.26
N THR A 33 3.35 2.68 -0.34
CA THR A 33 4.80 2.79 -0.18
C THR A 33 5.43 1.42 -0.39
N SER A 34 6.56 1.37 -1.10
CA SER A 34 7.30 0.11 -1.28
C SER A 34 8.81 0.31 -1.32
N VAL A 35 9.54 -0.65 -0.76
CA VAL A 35 10.99 -0.82 -0.95
C VAL A 35 11.21 -1.88 -2.01
N LYS A 36 12.18 -1.66 -2.90
CA LYS A 36 12.51 -2.56 -4.01
C LYS A 36 14.01 -2.79 -4.08
N PHE A 37 14.42 -4.01 -4.40
CA PHE A 37 15.82 -4.38 -4.58
C PHE A 37 16.13 -4.71 -6.04
N LEU A 38 17.36 -4.49 -6.49
CA LEU A 38 17.87 -4.80 -7.83
C LEU A 38 17.24 -3.98 -8.97
N ILE A 39 15.92 -4.03 -9.12
CA ILE A 39 15.17 -3.39 -10.20
C ILE A 39 14.01 -2.59 -9.61
N ASN A 40 13.80 -1.36 -10.09
CA ASN A 40 12.67 -0.52 -9.67
C ASN A 40 11.39 -0.89 -10.44
N ASP A 41 10.90 -2.11 -10.29
CA ASP A 41 9.66 -2.58 -10.91
C ASP A 41 8.67 -3.11 -9.88
N LEU A 42 7.61 -3.77 -10.34
CA LEU A 42 6.56 -4.32 -9.50
C LEU A 42 6.96 -5.65 -8.83
N TRP A 43 7.81 -6.42 -9.50
CA TRP A 43 8.18 -7.81 -9.18
C TRP A 43 9.34 -7.92 -8.19
N HIS A 44 10.02 -6.80 -7.92
CA HIS A 44 11.15 -6.75 -7.00
C HIS A 44 10.87 -5.98 -5.70
N ARG A 45 9.59 -5.81 -5.33
CA ARG A 45 9.17 -5.15 -4.09
C ARG A 45 9.39 -6.06 -2.89
N VAL A 46 10.20 -5.64 -1.92
CA VAL A 46 10.55 -6.44 -0.74
C VAL A 46 9.86 -5.99 0.55
N ILE A 47 9.33 -4.76 0.55
CA ILE A 47 8.43 -4.25 1.60
C ILE A 47 7.34 -3.47 0.87
N VAL A 48 6.08 -3.67 1.26
CA VAL A 48 4.93 -2.95 0.71
C VAL A 48 3.96 -2.58 1.82
N SER A 49 3.40 -1.38 1.74
CA SER A 49 2.31 -0.92 2.61
C SER A 49 1.35 -0.03 1.82
N GLY A 50 0.07 -0.13 2.12
CA GLY A 50 -1.02 0.44 1.36
C GLY A 50 -2.02 1.17 2.23
N GLY A 51 -2.37 2.41 1.87
CA GLY A 51 -3.38 3.21 2.57
C GLY A 51 -4.59 3.47 1.69
N GLY A 52 -5.79 3.25 2.21
CA GLY A 52 -7.04 3.58 1.53
C GLY A 52 -7.26 5.08 1.41
N GLY A 53 -8.01 5.48 0.39
CA GLY A 53 -8.50 6.85 0.21
C GLY A 53 -9.77 7.12 1.03
N GLY A 54 -10.23 8.36 1.01
CA GLY A 54 -11.47 8.75 1.68
C GLY A 54 -12.24 9.75 0.85
N SER A 55 -13.52 9.88 1.12
CA SER A 55 -14.36 10.93 0.58
C SER A 55 -15.13 11.61 1.69
N ASP A 56 -15.50 12.86 1.49
CA ASP A 56 -16.64 13.45 2.19
C ASP A 56 -17.87 13.38 1.26
N ASN A 57 -19.05 13.56 1.83
CA ASN A 57 -20.30 13.60 1.09
C ASN A 57 -20.91 15.02 1.06
N GLY A 58 -20.08 16.06 1.18
CA GLY A 58 -20.54 17.46 1.24
C GLY A 58 -21.25 17.84 2.56
N PRO A 59 -21.69 19.11 2.72
CA PRO A 59 -22.05 19.72 4.01
C PRO A 59 -23.44 19.35 4.56
N GLU A 60 -24.12 18.32 4.05
CA GLU A 60 -25.43 17.94 4.60
C GLU A 60 -25.27 17.08 5.87
N ASN A 61 -25.26 17.76 7.03
CA ASN A 61 -25.62 17.46 8.44
C ASN A 61 -25.71 16.01 9.00
N SER A 62 -25.46 14.96 8.24
CA SER A 62 -25.16 13.62 8.69
C SER A 62 -23.81 13.26 8.09
N ASP A 63 -22.75 13.64 8.80
CA ASP A 63 -21.40 13.17 8.52
C ASP A 63 -21.37 11.67 8.82
N ASN A 64 -21.55 10.87 7.77
CA ASN A 64 -21.58 9.41 7.89
C ASN A 64 -20.16 8.82 7.78
N GLY A 65 -19.12 9.66 7.73
CA GLY A 65 -17.72 9.29 7.66
C GLY A 65 -17.39 8.29 6.57
N SER A 66 -17.26 8.72 5.30
CA SER A 66 -16.69 7.89 4.22
C SER A 66 -15.15 7.90 4.26
N GLY A 67 -14.58 7.49 5.38
CA GLY A 67 -13.14 7.30 5.52
C GLY A 67 -12.71 5.90 5.08
N GLY A 68 -11.61 5.80 4.34
CA GLY A 68 -10.80 4.58 4.42
C GLY A 68 -10.44 4.34 5.89
N ALA A 69 -10.27 3.08 6.29
CA ALA A 69 -10.06 2.74 7.70
C ALA A 69 -8.76 3.29 8.32
N GLY A 70 -7.98 4.07 7.57
CA GLY A 70 -6.71 4.66 7.97
C GLY A 70 -5.57 3.63 7.94
N SER A 71 -4.40 3.99 8.46
CA SER A 71 -3.38 3.00 8.82
C SER A 71 -3.82 2.24 10.08
N ASN A 72 -3.40 0.97 10.24
CA ASN A 72 -3.61 0.01 11.37
C ASN A 72 -4.27 -1.34 10.92
N LEU A 73 -4.66 -2.23 11.85
CA LEU A 73 -5.21 -3.59 11.63
C LEU A 73 -6.45 -3.68 10.72
N VAL A 74 -7.16 -2.57 10.57
CA VAL A 74 -8.39 -2.45 9.79
C VAL A 74 -8.18 -1.74 8.46
N ALA A 75 -6.93 -1.34 8.16
CA ALA A 75 -6.58 -0.50 7.02
C ALA A 75 -7.05 -1.06 5.67
N GLN A 76 -7.17 -2.39 5.56
CA GLN A 76 -7.63 -3.05 4.34
C GLN A 76 -9.14 -2.95 4.13
N GLY A 77 -9.91 -2.66 5.19
CA GLY A 77 -11.34 -2.38 5.14
C GLY A 77 -11.62 -0.89 5.06
N TYR A 78 -12.90 -0.53 5.15
CA TYR A 78 -13.34 0.86 5.06
C TYR A 78 -14.66 1.08 5.78
N TRP A 79 -14.98 2.34 6.07
CA TRP A 79 -16.26 2.72 6.66
C TRP A 79 -17.27 3.01 5.57
N ASN A 80 -18.48 2.48 5.72
CA ASN A 80 -19.62 2.77 4.87
C ASN A 80 -20.80 3.19 5.74
N ALA A 81 -21.18 4.46 5.63
CA ALA A 81 -22.22 5.07 6.45
C ALA A 81 -22.09 4.75 7.95
N GLY A 82 -20.89 4.95 8.51
CA GLY A 82 -20.57 4.66 9.91
C GLY A 82 -20.44 3.17 10.27
N THR A 83 -20.60 2.25 9.32
CA THR A 83 -20.42 0.80 9.52
C THR A 83 -19.12 0.33 8.89
N TYR A 84 -18.24 -0.31 9.67
CA TYR A 84 -17.00 -0.87 9.16
C TYR A 84 -17.27 -2.11 8.28
N THR A 85 -16.61 -2.15 7.12
CA THR A 85 -16.71 -3.22 6.11
C THR A 85 -15.36 -3.94 6.02
N ASP A 86 -15.33 -5.23 6.35
CA ASP A 86 -14.14 -6.10 6.36
C ASP A 86 -14.26 -7.32 5.43
N GLN A 87 -15.38 -7.45 4.71
CA GLN A 87 -15.65 -8.58 3.82
C GLN A 87 -14.91 -8.45 2.47
N LYS A 88 -14.26 -7.30 2.24
CA LYS A 88 -13.63 -6.90 0.97
C LYS A 88 -12.23 -6.36 1.24
N VAL A 89 -11.37 -7.22 1.79
CA VAL A 89 -10.02 -6.86 2.24
C VAL A 89 -8.94 -7.56 1.43
N ALA A 90 -7.84 -6.86 1.17
CA ALA A 90 -6.65 -7.45 0.55
C ALA A 90 -5.78 -8.19 1.57
N ASN A 91 -5.06 -9.22 1.13
CA ASN A 91 -4.10 -10.00 1.92
C ASN A 91 -2.90 -10.44 1.05
N SER A 92 -2.11 -11.39 1.54
CA SER A 92 -0.89 -11.86 0.83
C SER A 92 -1.14 -12.64 -0.46
N LEU A 93 -2.38 -13.08 -0.70
CA LEU A 93 -2.77 -13.93 -1.84
C LEU A 93 -3.94 -13.36 -2.66
N SER A 94 -4.62 -12.33 -2.17
CA SER A 94 -5.86 -11.82 -2.77
C SER A 94 -6.04 -10.33 -2.52
N GLY A 95 -6.76 -9.66 -3.43
CA GLY A 95 -7.09 -8.24 -3.40
C GLY A 95 -7.55 -7.81 -4.79
N PHE A 96 -7.52 -6.51 -5.06
CA PHE A 96 -7.91 -5.99 -6.37
C PHE A 96 -6.97 -6.47 -7.47
N THR A 97 -5.67 -6.21 -7.34
CA THR A 97 -4.64 -6.78 -8.21
C THR A 97 -3.27 -6.65 -7.57
N PHE A 98 -2.27 -7.33 -8.09
CA PHE A 98 -0.90 -7.20 -7.64
C PHE A 98 -0.39 -5.78 -7.89
N GLY A 99 -0.10 -5.04 -6.82
CA GLY A 99 0.55 -3.73 -6.91
C GLY A 99 -0.30 -2.49 -7.11
N SER A 100 -1.57 -2.63 -7.48
CA SER A 100 -2.43 -1.49 -7.76
C SER A 100 -3.72 -1.58 -6.95
N GLY A 101 -4.13 -0.46 -6.37
CA GLY A 101 -5.45 -0.26 -5.80
C GLY A 101 -6.46 0.03 -6.91
N GLU A 102 -7.69 -0.37 -6.65
CA GLU A 102 -8.86 -0.04 -7.45
C GLU A 102 -9.17 1.47 -7.45
N ALA A 103 -9.41 2.04 -8.63
CA ALA A 103 -9.98 3.37 -8.81
C ALA A 103 -11.51 3.39 -8.60
N ALA A 104 -12.07 4.56 -8.36
CA ALA A 104 -13.51 4.78 -8.39
C ALA A 104 -14.11 4.42 -9.76
N GLN A 105 -15.19 3.65 -9.77
CA GLN A 105 -15.86 3.21 -11.00
C GLN A 105 -17.36 3.49 -10.94
N GLU A 106 -17.97 3.79 -12.08
CA GLU A 106 -19.41 4.12 -12.17
C GLU A 106 -20.30 2.96 -11.70
N ASN A 107 -20.01 1.75 -12.21
CA ASN A 107 -20.85 0.57 -12.09
C ASN A 107 -20.32 -0.46 -11.07
N GLY A 108 -19.39 -0.05 -10.21
CA GLY A 108 -18.74 -0.93 -9.23
C GLY A 108 -17.49 -1.62 -9.78
N SER A 109 -16.94 -2.52 -8.98
CA SER A 109 -15.71 -3.25 -9.26
C SER A 109 -15.83 -4.19 -10.45
N LYS A 110 -14.82 -4.17 -11.32
CA LYS A 110 -14.61 -5.19 -12.37
C LYS A 110 -13.98 -6.48 -11.83
N ASN A 111 -13.34 -6.43 -10.66
CA ASN A 111 -12.90 -7.62 -9.95
C ASN A 111 -14.10 -8.24 -9.21
N GLU A 112 -14.35 -9.53 -9.42
CA GLU A 112 -15.44 -10.29 -8.80
C GLU A 112 -15.39 -10.30 -7.26
N ASN A 113 -14.19 -10.19 -6.70
CA ASN A 113 -13.97 -10.15 -5.26
C ASN A 113 -14.21 -8.76 -4.67
N GLY A 114 -14.28 -7.71 -5.50
CA GLY A 114 -14.53 -6.33 -5.07
C GLY A 114 -15.99 -5.99 -4.81
N VAL A 115 -16.28 -4.69 -4.71
CA VAL A 115 -17.64 -4.16 -4.49
C VAL A 115 -18.33 -3.99 -5.84
N THR A 116 -19.07 -5.00 -6.28
CA THR A 116 -19.67 -5.04 -7.63
C THR A 116 -20.96 -4.23 -7.76
N LYS A 117 -21.54 -3.76 -6.66
CA LYS A 117 -22.73 -2.92 -6.66
C LYS A 117 -22.38 -1.51 -6.22
N SER A 118 -22.53 -0.57 -7.14
CA SER A 118 -22.37 0.85 -6.88
C SER A 118 -23.64 1.46 -6.29
N ILE A 119 -23.50 2.40 -5.34
CA ILE A 119 -24.64 3.05 -4.65
C ILE A 119 -24.46 4.56 -4.59
N GLY A 120 -25.47 5.30 -5.07
CA GLY A 120 -25.52 6.76 -5.03
C GLY A 120 -24.65 7.41 -6.12
N SER A 121 -24.83 8.71 -6.34
CA SER A 121 -24.13 9.50 -7.37
C SER A 121 -23.07 10.45 -6.78
N GLY A 122 -22.71 10.26 -5.50
CA GLY A 122 -21.75 11.11 -4.79
C GLY A 122 -20.30 10.73 -5.06
N ASP A 123 -19.42 11.29 -4.24
CA ASP A 123 -17.98 11.03 -4.27
C ASP A 123 -17.65 9.56 -4.09
N ARG A 124 -16.57 9.13 -4.74
CA ARG A 124 -16.08 7.76 -4.63
C ARG A 124 -14.57 7.81 -4.48
N PRO A 125 -14.02 7.28 -3.38
CA PRO A 125 -12.58 7.24 -3.17
C PRO A 125 -11.96 6.12 -4.00
N GLY A 126 -10.70 6.31 -4.37
CA GLY A 126 -9.84 5.24 -4.87
C GLY A 126 -9.19 4.51 -3.70
N SER A 127 -8.87 3.24 -3.87
CA SER A 127 -8.30 2.37 -2.83
C SER A 127 -6.76 2.41 -2.81
N GLY A 128 -6.17 1.85 -1.76
CA GLY A 128 -4.71 1.79 -1.64
C GLY A 128 -4.09 0.71 -2.51
N GLY A 129 -2.91 0.99 -3.06
CA GLY A 129 -2.04 -0.07 -3.58
C GLY A 129 -1.55 -0.97 -2.46
N GLY A 130 -0.83 -2.03 -2.77
CA GLY A 130 -0.35 -2.98 -1.78
C GLY A 130 0.43 -4.10 -2.43
N TRP A 131 0.79 -5.13 -1.66
CA TRP A 131 1.23 -6.38 -2.28
C TRP A 131 0.14 -6.87 -3.24
N PHE A 132 -1.07 -6.99 -2.71
CA PHE A 132 -2.32 -6.85 -3.46
C PHE A 132 -3.02 -5.56 -3.04
N GLY A 133 -3.56 -4.80 -3.99
CA GLY A 133 -4.29 -3.57 -3.70
C GLY A 133 -5.65 -3.80 -3.06
N GLY A 134 -6.13 -2.77 -2.38
CA GLY A 134 -7.44 -2.73 -1.73
C GLY A 134 -8.58 -2.55 -2.73
N PHE A 135 -9.80 -2.57 -2.20
CA PHE A 135 -11.01 -2.36 -2.99
C PHE A 135 -11.63 -1.00 -2.71
N ALA A 136 -12.20 -0.38 -3.74
CA ALA A 136 -12.98 0.84 -3.57
C ALA A 136 -14.40 0.51 -3.09
N GLY A 137 -14.93 1.32 -2.18
CA GLY A 137 -16.27 1.10 -1.62
C GLY A 137 -17.41 1.33 -2.62
N HIS A 138 -17.14 2.02 -3.73
CA HIS A 138 -18.09 2.37 -4.81
C HIS A 138 -19.44 2.89 -4.32
N SER A 139 -19.45 3.63 -3.21
CA SER A 139 -20.65 4.25 -2.66
C SER A 139 -20.36 5.69 -2.25
N GLY A 140 -21.32 6.58 -2.47
CA GLY A 140 -21.26 7.97 -2.01
C GLY A 140 -21.16 8.15 -0.49
N TYR A 141 -21.27 7.06 0.28
CA TYR A 141 -21.16 7.05 1.73
C TYR A 141 -20.04 6.15 2.23
N ALA A 142 -19.18 5.65 1.33
CA ALA A 142 -18.13 4.69 1.67
C ALA A 142 -16.72 5.23 1.41
N GLY A 143 -15.81 4.90 2.32
CA GLY A 143 -14.37 4.96 2.09
C GLY A 143 -13.88 3.90 1.10
N SER A 144 -12.56 3.70 1.07
CA SER A 144 -11.93 2.61 0.34
C SER A 144 -10.90 1.89 1.21
N GLY A 145 -10.70 0.60 0.93
CA GLY A 145 -9.70 -0.22 1.60
C GLY A 145 -8.29 0.12 1.17
N GLY A 146 -7.34 0.02 2.08
CA GLY A 146 -5.92 -0.08 1.75
C GLY A 146 -5.56 -1.44 1.15
N GLY A 147 -4.43 -1.49 0.45
CA GLY A 147 -3.87 -2.77 0.03
C GLY A 147 -3.21 -3.52 1.18
N SER A 148 -2.85 -4.78 0.91
CA SER A 148 -2.13 -5.60 1.88
C SER A 148 -0.73 -5.05 2.10
N SER A 149 -0.38 -4.95 3.39
CA SER A 149 1.01 -4.76 3.78
C SER A 149 1.72 -6.11 3.73
N TRP A 150 2.99 -6.10 3.31
CA TRP A 150 3.75 -7.32 3.07
C TRP A 150 5.25 -7.04 3.17
N ILE A 151 6.01 -8.03 3.61
CA ILE A 151 7.46 -7.97 3.73
C ILE A 151 8.05 -9.32 3.32
N LEU A 152 9.18 -9.29 2.60
CA LEU A 152 9.91 -10.46 2.16
C LEU A 152 10.69 -11.07 3.32
N THR A 153 10.10 -12.08 3.96
CA THR A 153 10.70 -12.89 5.02
C THR A 153 10.80 -14.35 4.55
N LYS A 154 11.52 -15.20 5.29
CA LYS A 154 11.63 -16.63 4.97
C LYS A 154 10.30 -17.38 5.04
N ASP A 155 9.34 -16.85 5.81
CA ASP A 155 7.99 -17.37 5.99
C ASP A 155 6.94 -16.57 5.22
N ALA A 156 7.36 -15.66 4.33
CA ALA A 156 6.43 -14.83 3.56
C ALA A 156 5.60 -15.70 2.62
N VAL A 157 4.29 -15.48 2.64
CA VAL A 157 3.38 -16.09 1.70
C VAL A 157 3.52 -15.39 0.35
N ILE A 158 4.12 -16.08 -0.62
CA ILE A 158 4.30 -15.63 -2.01
C ILE A 158 3.32 -16.43 -2.89
N PRO A 159 2.51 -15.79 -3.75
CA PRO A 159 1.65 -16.50 -4.68
C PRO A 159 2.49 -17.41 -5.60
N PRO A 160 2.11 -18.69 -5.76
CA PRO A 160 2.85 -19.58 -6.63
C PRO A 160 2.59 -19.25 -8.10
N GLY A 161 3.60 -19.43 -8.94
CA GLY A 161 3.44 -19.31 -10.39
C GLY A 161 3.52 -17.88 -10.92
N LEU A 162 2.90 -17.69 -12.08
CA LEU A 162 2.74 -16.37 -12.70
C LEU A 162 1.70 -15.57 -11.91
N ILE A 163 2.07 -14.36 -11.53
CA ILE A 163 1.20 -13.40 -10.88
C ILE A 163 0.75 -12.40 -11.94
N GLU A 164 -0.54 -12.13 -12.02
CA GLU A 164 -1.09 -11.14 -12.95
C GLU A 164 -1.18 -9.76 -12.28
N ALA A 165 -0.65 -8.75 -12.97
CA ALA A 165 -0.77 -7.36 -12.59
C ALA A 165 -1.73 -6.63 -13.53
N ARG A 166 -2.64 -5.87 -12.93
CA ARG A 166 -3.60 -5.01 -13.61
C ARG A 166 -3.46 -3.58 -13.13
N ASP A 167 -3.97 -2.65 -13.92
CA ASP A 167 -4.03 -1.25 -13.54
C ASP A 167 -5.20 -0.99 -12.58
N GLU A 168 -5.33 0.26 -12.13
CA GLU A 168 -6.39 0.72 -11.23
C GLU A 168 -7.81 0.56 -11.81
N PHE A 169 -7.96 0.37 -13.13
CA PHE A 169 -9.22 0.11 -13.84
C PHE A 169 -9.40 -1.35 -14.22
N TYR A 170 -8.57 -2.24 -13.67
CA TYR A 170 -8.59 -3.69 -13.89
C TYR A 170 -8.19 -4.11 -15.31
N GLU A 171 -7.51 -3.26 -16.06
CA GLU A 171 -6.95 -3.61 -17.37
C GLU A 171 -5.62 -4.35 -17.20
N TYR A 172 -5.37 -5.36 -18.03
CA TYR A 172 -4.15 -6.17 -17.96
C TYR A 172 -2.91 -5.32 -18.24
N ILE A 173 -1.90 -5.41 -17.36
CA ILE A 173 -0.59 -4.81 -17.57
C ILE A 173 0.40 -5.88 -18.03
N ASP A 174 0.63 -6.87 -17.17
CA ASP A 174 1.67 -7.87 -17.36
C ASP A 174 1.46 -9.08 -16.42
N SER A 175 2.18 -10.18 -16.67
CA SER A 175 2.21 -11.33 -15.79
C SER A 175 3.60 -11.95 -15.73
N GLN A 176 4.15 -12.03 -14.52
CA GLN A 176 5.49 -12.58 -14.27
C GLN A 176 5.54 -13.41 -13.00
N TYR A 177 6.57 -14.23 -12.89
CA TYR A 177 6.95 -14.81 -11.60
C TYR A 177 7.51 -13.69 -10.72
N TYR A 178 7.19 -13.75 -9.43
CA TYR A 178 7.83 -12.86 -8.47
C TYR A 178 9.35 -13.09 -8.46
N ALA A 179 10.14 -12.02 -8.33
CA ALA A 179 11.58 -12.08 -8.56
C ALA A 179 12.34 -12.81 -7.44
N PHE A 180 11.74 -12.91 -6.25
CA PHE A 180 12.37 -13.51 -5.08
C PHE A 180 11.72 -14.83 -4.67
N ASN A 181 12.62 -15.68 -4.18
CA ASN A 181 12.48 -17.03 -3.65
C ASN A 181 11.96 -17.22 -2.24
N GLU A 182 12.05 -18.47 -1.76
CA GLU A 182 12.46 -18.79 -0.37
C GLU A 182 13.98 -19.06 -0.27
N SER A 183 14.70 -19.19 -1.39
CA SER A 183 16.16 -19.39 -1.45
C SER A 183 17.00 -18.15 -1.81
N SER A 184 16.39 -17.04 -2.22
CA SER A 184 17.08 -15.75 -2.45
C SER A 184 17.77 -15.17 -1.19
N ASP A 185 18.87 -14.44 -1.33
CA ASP A 185 19.58 -13.88 -0.15
C ASP A 185 18.95 -12.60 0.45
N TYR A 186 17.76 -12.21 0.00
CA TYR A 186 17.16 -10.89 0.23
C TYR A 186 16.04 -10.86 1.28
N TYR A 187 16.04 -11.76 2.26
CA TYR A 187 15.01 -11.76 3.31
C TYR A 187 15.35 -10.81 4.46
N PHE A 188 14.30 -10.25 5.04
CA PHE A 188 14.36 -9.65 6.35
C PHE A 188 14.23 -10.76 7.41
N ASP A 189 15.13 -10.74 8.39
CA ASP A 189 14.97 -11.49 9.64
C ASP A 189 14.37 -10.57 10.71
N HIS A 190 13.85 -11.19 11.78
CA HIS A 190 13.26 -10.48 12.93
C HIS A 190 12.21 -9.42 12.54
N ALA A 191 11.48 -9.65 11.45
CA ALA A 191 10.38 -8.80 11.02
C ALA A 191 9.26 -8.89 12.06
N VAL A 192 9.15 -7.86 12.89
CA VAL A 192 8.04 -7.73 13.83
C VAL A 192 6.87 -7.10 13.09
N HIS A 193 5.90 -7.92 12.72
CA HIS A 193 4.61 -7.42 12.27
C HIS A 193 3.86 -6.85 13.49
N ALA A 194 3.85 -5.53 13.64
CA ALA A 194 3.03 -4.87 14.66
C ALA A 194 1.82 -4.22 14.00
N ALA A 195 0.64 -4.62 14.42
CA ALA A 195 -0.60 -4.00 14.06
C ALA A 195 -1.27 -3.55 15.37
N GLY A 196 -1.67 -2.29 15.45
CA GLY A 196 -1.69 -1.51 16.70
C GLY A 196 -0.27 -0.98 17.00
N VAL A 197 -0.07 0.09 17.76
CA VAL A 197 -0.65 0.24 19.09
C VAL A 197 -0.93 1.71 19.39
N TRP A 198 -2.20 2.10 19.17
CA TRP A 198 -2.99 3.19 19.78
C TRP A 198 -2.48 4.63 19.84
N ASP A 199 -1.25 4.98 19.45
CA ASP A 199 -0.91 6.36 19.11
C ASP A 199 0.43 6.47 18.35
N GLY A 200 0.41 7.16 17.21
CA GLY A 200 1.62 7.62 16.53
C GLY A 200 1.83 7.13 15.09
N ASN A 201 2.30 8.06 14.26
CA ASN A 201 2.73 7.85 12.88
C ASN A 201 3.59 6.59 12.73
N GLY A 202 3.12 5.62 11.94
CA GLY A 202 3.84 4.38 11.67
C GLY A 202 5.26 4.65 11.17
N LYS A 203 6.25 4.24 11.95
CA LYS A 203 7.67 4.39 11.66
C LYS A 203 8.25 3.03 11.30
N LEU A 204 8.70 2.88 10.06
CA LEU A 204 9.65 1.83 9.70
C LEU A 204 11.02 2.20 10.29
N ILE A 205 11.48 1.47 11.30
CA ILE A 205 12.85 1.62 11.82
C ILE A 205 13.73 0.59 11.10
N ILE A 206 14.37 1.02 10.02
CA ILE A 206 15.48 0.26 9.42
C ILE A 206 16.69 0.50 10.32
N THR A 207 17.01 -0.46 11.19
CA THR A 207 18.26 -0.44 11.94
C THR A 207 19.29 -1.24 11.17
N GLN A 208 20.25 -0.56 10.56
CA GLN A 208 21.45 -1.23 10.09
C GLN A 208 22.25 -1.68 11.32
N ILE A 209 22.38 -2.98 11.51
CA ILE A 209 23.23 -3.52 12.57
C ILE A 209 24.67 -3.42 12.08
N ASP A 210 25.39 -2.38 12.51
CA ASP A 210 26.85 -2.28 12.36
C ASP A 210 27.55 -3.24 13.34
N GLU A 211 27.31 -4.54 13.21
CA GLU A 211 28.12 -5.53 13.91
C GLU A 211 29.15 -6.08 12.94
N MET A 212 30.37 -5.55 13.00
CA MET A 212 31.54 -6.34 12.63
C MET A 212 31.70 -7.45 13.68
N PRO A 213 31.61 -8.73 13.32
CA PRO A 213 32.28 -9.74 14.10
C PRO A 213 33.77 -9.60 13.79
N ASN A 214 34.59 -9.27 14.79
CA ASN A 214 35.60 -10.21 15.30
C ASN A 214 36.81 -9.56 16.00
N SER A 215 37.13 -10.15 17.15
CA SER A 215 38.47 -10.57 17.60
C SER A 215 39.66 -9.59 17.57
N CYS A 216 40.18 -9.33 18.77
CA CYS A 216 41.61 -9.20 19.12
C CYS A 216 42.40 -7.92 18.71
N HIS A 217 42.85 -7.21 19.77
CA HIS A 217 44.05 -6.36 19.93
C HIS A 217 44.69 -5.63 18.73
N VAL A 218 44.82 -4.28 18.80
CA VAL A 218 46.09 -3.51 18.88
C VAL A 218 45.80 -2.06 19.31
N ILE A 219 46.75 -1.50 20.06
CA ILE A 219 46.79 -0.25 20.83
C ILE A 219 47.07 0.99 19.94
N ALA A 220 46.42 2.12 20.28
CA ALA A 220 46.91 3.53 20.28
C ALA A 220 46.05 4.57 19.51
N PRO A 221 45.89 5.81 20.04
CA PRO A 221 44.99 6.83 19.49
C PRO A 221 45.73 7.83 18.59
N ILE A 222 45.19 8.14 17.41
CA ILE A 222 45.59 9.33 16.64
C ILE A 222 44.34 10.07 16.16
N VAL A 223 44.32 11.35 16.55
CA VAL A 223 43.31 12.35 16.24
C VAL A 223 43.54 12.91 14.83
N PHE A 224 42.44 13.36 14.21
CA PHE A 224 42.31 14.49 13.27
C PHE A 224 42.10 14.24 11.75
N LEU A 225 41.01 14.89 11.30
CA LEU A 225 40.76 15.58 10.01
C LEU A 225 40.47 14.77 8.73
N SER A 226 39.17 14.78 8.43
CA SER A 226 38.57 15.29 7.19
C SER A 226 38.63 14.47 5.89
N LEU A 227 37.53 14.67 5.15
CA LEU A 227 37.34 14.53 3.71
C LEU A 227 37.02 13.13 3.18
N PHE A 228 35.83 13.08 2.56
CA PHE A 228 35.44 12.27 1.41
C PHE A 228 35.92 10.81 1.42
N ARG A 229 35.02 9.90 1.81
CA ARG A 229 35.15 8.49 1.46
C ARG A 229 34.08 8.10 0.44
N MET A 230 34.46 8.25 -0.82
CA MET A 230 34.10 7.27 -1.84
C MET A 230 34.81 5.96 -1.43
N SER A 231 34.10 4.87 -1.20
CA SER A 231 34.68 3.53 -0.97
C SER A 231 33.64 2.52 -1.43
N LEU A 232 33.74 2.08 -2.68
CA LEU A 232 34.47 0.89 -3.12
C LEU A 232 33.97 -0.37 -2.39
N PHE A 233 33.05 -1.06 -3.05
CA PHE A 233 32.56 -2.36 -2.66
C PHE A 233 33.57 -3.43 -3.09
N VAL A 234 34.08 -4.21 -2.13
CA VAL A 234 34.77 -5.46 -2.40
C VAL A 234 33.94 -6.56 -1.76
N PHE A 235 33.37 -7.41 -2.59
CA PHE A 235 32.71 -8.64 -2.15
C PHE A 235 33.77 -9.73 -2.04
N ILE A 236 33.98 -10.27 -0.84
CA ILE A 236 34.64 -11.56 -0.68
C ILE A 236 33.57 -12.53 -0.21
N THR A 237 33.21 -13.44 -1.10
CA THR A 237 32.40 -14.63 -0.83
C THR A 237 33.21 -15.60 0.02
N MET A 238 32.60 -16.12 1.10
CA MET A 238 32.95 -17.42 1.65
C MET A 238 31.77 -18.35 1.49
#